data_AF-A0A4Q2TG21-F1
#
_entry.id   AF-A0A4Q2TG21-F1
#
_cell.length_a   1.000
_cell.length_b   1.000
_cell.length_c   1.000
_cell.angle_alpha   90.00
_cell.angle_beta   90.00
_cell.angle_gamma   90.00
#
_symmetry.space_group_name_H-M   'P 1'
#
loop_
_entity.id
_entity.type
_entity.pdbx_description
1 polymer ?
#
loop_
_entity_poly.entity_id
_entity_poly.type
_entity_poly.pdbx_seq_one_letter_code
_entity_poly.pdbx_strand_id
1 'polypeptide(L)'
;MEGNFPSAWAETAASDLASEAKLNHNPMIGASYVSLTGFGLETAGEYGNSISYDLWEAIDDFHETEPAGSEGGAVESSGPVIVIDHMSEVFQGIEADIRETIRVVRSKNELMSDPDLAQKVAELEAGHALINAPQADSNLLRRLLVPTLLWLGKKMGDEAVKALISRLIAEVTKWLSAVS
;
A
#
# COMPACT_ATOMS: atom_id res chain seq x y z
N MET A 1 1.29 21.93 -19.42
CA MET A 1 1.27 21.58 -20.86
C MET A 1 0.41 20.35 -20.99
N GLU A 2 -0.85 20.49 -21.42
CA GLU A 2 -1.65 19.32 -21.81
C GLU A 2 -1.19 18.89 -23.20
N GLY A 3 -0.48 17.77 -23.26
CA GLY A 3 -0.05 17.18 -24.51
C GLY A 3 -1.22 16.41 -25.15
N ASN A 4 -1.65 16.82 -26.33
CA ASN A 4 -2.53 16.00 -27.17
C ASN A 4 -1.69 14.85 -27.76
N PHE A 5 -1.65 13.72 -27.06
CA PHE A 5 -0.98 12.52 -27.54
C PHE A 5 -1.91 11.73 -28.47
N PRO A 6 -1.41 11.20 -29.61
CA PRO A 6 -2.19 10.32 -30.47
C PRO A 6 -2.64 9.05 -29.73
N SER A 7 -3.86 8.56 -29.96
CA SER A 7 -4.37 7.33 -29.34
C SER A 7 -3.46 6.11 -29.59
N ALA A 8 -2.87 6.02 -30.77
CA ALA A 8 -1.91 4.97 -31.13
C ALA A 8 -0.65 4.97 -30.25
N TRP A 9 -0.25 6.15 -29.75
CA TRP A 9 0.88 6.26 -28.81
C TRP A 9 0.53 5.65 -27.45
N ALA A 10 -0.68 5.91 -26.95
CA ALA A 10 -1.13 5.35 -25.68
C ALA A 10 -1.24 3.82 -25.74
N GLU A 11 -1.72 3.25 -26.84
CA GLU A 11 -1.75 1.80 -27.07
C GLU A 11 -0.36 1.18 -27.11
N THR A 12 0.60 1.85 -27.77
CA THR A 12 1.98 1.38 -27.86
C THR A 12 2.65 1.44 -26.49
N ALA A 13 2.51 2.56 -25.77
CA ALA A 13 3.04 2.71 -24.41
C ALA A 13 2.42 1.71 -23.41
N ALA A 14 1.11 1.44 -23.50
CA ALA A 14 0.45 0.44 -22.69
C ALA A 14 0.95 -0.98 -22.99
N SER A 15 1.20 -1.29 -24.27
CA SER A 15 1.79 -2.57 -24.68
C SER A 15 3.24 -2.72 -24.21
N ASP A 16 4.05 -1.68 -24.30
CA ASP A 16 5.44 -1.68 -23.85
C ASP A 16 5.50 -1.88 -22.33
N LEU A 17 4.73 -1.10 -21.57
CA LEU A 17 4.64 -1.23 -20.11
C LEU A 17 4.06 -2.58 -19.68
N ALA A 18 3.16 -3.18 -20.46
CA ALA A 18 2.68 -4.54 -20.19
C ALA A 18 3.75 -5.59 -20.48
N SER A 19 4.56 -5.41 -21.53
CA SER A 19 5.70 -6.31 -21.83
C SER A 19 6.78 -6.26 -20.74
N GLU A 20 6.90 -5.12 -20.05
CA GLU A 20 7.75 -4.93 -18.86
C GLU A 20 7.08 -5.40 -17.55
N ALA A 21 5.93 -6.06 -17.63
CA ALA A 21 5.14 -6.51 -16.49
C ALA A 21 4.70 -5.38 -15.52
N LYS A 22 4.64 -4.13 -15.99
CA LYS A 22 4.18 -2.97 -15.20
C LYS A 22 2.67 -2.74 -15.32
N LEU A 23 2.05 -3.20 -16.39
CA LEU A 23 0.61 -3.11 -16.60
C LEU A 23 0.02 -4.48 -16.94
N ASN A 24 -1.19 -4.74 -16.46
CA ASN A 24 -2.07 -5.72 -17.08
C ASN A 24 -2.79 -5.01 -18.23
N HIS A 25 -2.47 -5.41 -19.46
CA HIS A 25 -3.09 -4.89 -20.67
C HIS A 25 -3.63 -6.06 -21.48
N ASN A 26 -4.94 -6.08 -21.73
CA ASN A 26 -5.53 -7.02 -22.67
C ASN A 26 -5.85 -6.30 -23.99
N PRO A 27 -5.02 -6.45 -25.03
CA PRO A 27 -5.23 -5.74 -26.29
C PRO A 27 -6.52 -6.15 -27.01
N MET A 28 -7.17 -7.28 -26.65
CA MET A 28 -8.47 -7.66 -27.20
C MET A 28 -9.65 -6.87 -26.63
N ILE A 29 -9.49 -6.21 -25.48
CA ILE A 29 -10.53 -5.41 -24.81
C ILE A 29 -10.32 -3.90 -25.07
N GLY A 30 -9.26 -3.54 -25.81
CA GLY A 30 -8.89 -2.16 -26.13
C GLY A 30 -8.18 -1.44 -24.99
N ALA A 31 -7.68 -0.22 -25.25
CA ALA A 31 -6.93 0.61 -24.30
C ALA A 31 -7.73 1.06 -23.06
N SER A 32 -9.01 0.69 -22.96
CA SER A 32 -9.93 1.11 -21.90
C SER A 32 -9.84 0.26 -20.64
N TYR A 33 -9.14 -0.89 -20.68
CA TYR A 33 -8.94 -1.76 -19.52
C TYR A 33 -7.44 -2.01 -19.32
N VAL A 34 -6.81 -1.08 -18.61
CA VAL A 34 -5.41 -1.17 -18.20
C VAL A 34 -5.36 -1.01 -16.69
N SER A 35 -4.70 -1.93 -16.00
CA SER A 35 -4.47 -1.84 -14.55
C SER A 35 -2.99 -1.93 -14.24
N LEU A 36 -2.53 -1.22 -13.21
CA LEU A 36 -1.18 -1.38 -12.69
C LEU A 36 -1.00 -2.77 -12.09
N THR A 37 0.15 -3.40 -12.37
CA THR A 37 0.62 -4.54 -11.58
C THR A 37 1.26 -4.04 -10.29
N GLY A 38 1.57 -4.95 -9.35
CA GLY A 38 2.35 -4.58 -8.15
C GLY A 38 3.70 -3.95 -8.51
N PHE A 39 4.40 -4.53 -9.49
CA PHE A 39 5.67 -4.02 -10.00
C PHE A 39 5.54 -2.65 -10.68
N GLY A 40 4.48 -2.44 -11.47
CA GLY A 40 4.21 -1.15 -12.09
C GLY A 40 3.88 -0.05 -11.09
N LEU A 41 3.14 -0.39 -10.05
CA LEU A 41 2.82 0.55 -8.96
C LEU A 41 4.08 0.98 -8.19
N GLU A 42 4.99 0.04 -7.92
CA GLU A 42 6.28 0.34 -7.29
C GLU A 42 7.16 1.22 -8.18
N THR A 43 7.29 0.87 -9.46
CA THR A 43 8.01 1.70 -10.44
C THR A 43 7.42 3.11 -10.51
N ALA A 44 6.09 3.23 -10.48
CA ALA A 44 5.40 4.52 -10.47
C ALA A 44 5.68 5.30 -9.18
N GLY A 45 5.75 4.63 -8.03
CA GLY A 45 6.09 5.25 -6.75
C GLY A 45 7.54 5.73 -6.70
N GLU A 46 8.49 4.94 -7.20
CA GLU A 46 9.90 5.33 -7.34
C GLU A 46 10.05 6.53 -8.29
N TYR A 47 9.36 6.50 -9.42
CA TYR A 47 9.34 7.61 -10.37
C TYR A 47 8.73 8.86 -9.76
N GLY A 48 7.60 8.73 -9.05
CA GLY A 48 6.96 9.82 -8.30
C GLY A 48 7.93 10.46 -7.32
N ASN A 49 8.59 9.66 -6.48
CA ASN A 49 9.59 10.14 -5.54
C ASN A 49 10.74 10.89 -6.23
N SER A 50 11.18 10.43 -7.41
CA SER A 50 12.23 11.10 -8.20
C SER A 50 11.83 12.50 -8.69
N ILE A 51 10.53 12.79 -8.79
CA ILE A 51 9.97 14.08 -9.19
C ILE A 51 9.30 14.83 -8.04
N SER A 52 9.56 14.43 -6.79
CA SER A 52 8.93 14.98 -5.57
C SER A 52 7.40 14.88 -5.55
N TYR A 53 6.86 13.84 -6.19
CA TYR A 53 5.45 13.51 -6.18
C TYR A 53 5.22 12.25 -5.33
N ASP A 54 4.50 12.40 -4.23
CA ASP A 54 4.14 11.25 -3.39
C ASP A 54 2.92 10.56 -4.00
N LEU A 55 3.18 9.53 -4.82
CA LEU A 55 2.14 8.71 -5.43
C LEU A 55 1.24 8.06 -4.39
N TRP A 56 1.78 7.73 -3.21
CA TRP A 56 1.01 7.05 -2.16
C TRP A 56 0.05 8.01 -1.48
N GLU A 57 0.47 9.26 -1.26
CA GLU A 57 -0.43 10.33 -0.81
C GLU A 57 -1.55 10.58 -1.82
N ALA A 58 -1.24 10.61 -3.12
CA ALA A 58 -2.26 10.81 -4.15
C ALA A 58 -3.26 9.65 -4.26
N ILE A 59 -2.83 8.41 -3.99
CA ILE A 59 -3.73 7.24 -3.92
C ILE A 59 -4.63 7.33 -2.69
N ASP A 60 -4.09 7.78 -1.55
CA ASP A 60 -4.85 7.98 -0.31
C ASP A 60 -5.91 9.07 -0.48
N ASP A 61 -5.55 10.21 -1.06
CA ASP A 61 -6.48 11.31 -1.39
C ASP A 61 -7.61 10.85 -2.35
N PHE A 62 -7.30 9.96 -3.29
CA PHE A 62 -8.29 9.37 -4.19
C PHE A 62 -9.26 8.46 -3.43
N HIS A 63 -8.79 7.70 -2.45
CA HIS A 63 -9.63 6.84 -1.62
C HIS A 63 -10.47 7.63 -0.60
N GLU A 64 -9.98 8.77 -0.08
CA GLU A 64 -10.75 9.65 0.81
C GLU A 64 -11.91 10.37 0.09
N THR A 65 -11.85 10.50 -1.23
CA THR A 65 -12.89 11.17 -2.05
C THR A 65 -13.95 10.23 -2.62
N GLU A 66 -13.74 8.90 -2.56
CA GLU A 66 -14.76 7.91 -2.89
C GLU A 66 -15.75 7.73 -1.72
N PRO A 67 -17.06 7.95 -1.91
CA PRO A 67 -18.03 7.67 -0.87
C PRO A 67 -18.03 6.18 -0.54
N ALA A 68 -18.08 5.85 0.76
CA ALA A 68 -18.03 4.51 1.36
C ALA A 68 -19.12 3.49 0.93
N GLY A 69 -19.75 3.68 -0.23
CA GLY A 69 -20.76 2.80 -0.82
C GLY A 69 -20.63 2.62 -2.34
N SER A 70 -19.53 3.06 -2.96
CA SER A 70 -19.12 2.56 -4.28
C SER A 70 -18.96 1.06 -4.14
N GLU A 71 -19.75 0.27 -4.88
CA GLU A 71 -19.65 -1.18 -4.90
C GLU A 71 -18.18 -1.53 -5.09
N GLY A 72 -17.55 -2.03 -4.02
CA GLY A 72 -16.19 -2.51 -4.06
C GLY A 72 -16.16 -3.67 -5.04
N GLY A 73 -15.96 -3.33 -6.32
CA GLY A 73 -15.74 -4.29 -7.39
C GLY A 73 -14.66 -5.18 -6.86
N ALA A 74 -14.99 -6.46 -6.66
CA ALA A 74 -14.14 -7.44 -6.01
C ALA A 74 -12.74 -7.29 -6.62
N VAL A 75 -11.87 -6.60 -5.87
CA VAL A 75 -10.58 -6.21 -6.39
C VAL A 75 -9.84 -7.53 -6.46
N GLU A 76 -9.62 -8.02 -7.67
CA GLU A 76 -8.88 -9.25 -7.88
C GLU A 76 -7.54 -9.07 -7.16
N SER A 77 -7.40 -9.79 -6.04
CA SER A 77 -6.18 -9.90 -5.25
C SER A 77 -5.23 -10.77 -6.04
N SER A 78 -4.72 -10.24 -7.14
CA SER A 78 -3.79 -10.90 -8.04
C SER A 78 -2.36 -10.46 -7.71
N GLY A 79 -2.03 -10.34 -6.42
CA GLY A 79 -0.66 -10.16 -5.98
C GLY A 79 0.08 -11.48 -5.84
N PRO A 80 1.42 -11.48 -5.88
CA PRO A 80 2.17 -12.69 -5.59
C PRO A 80 1.87 -13.12 -4.15
N VAL A 81 1.46 -14.38 -4.00
CA VAL A 81 1.34 -15.01 -2.68
C VAL A 81 2.74 -15.35 -2.21
N ILE A 82 3.16 -14.69 -1.13
CA ILE A 82 4.49 -14.86 -0.54
C ILE A 82 4.42 -15.86 0.60
N VAL A 83 5.47 -16.66 0.76
CA VAL A 83 5.67 -17.50 1.95
C VAL A 83 6.38 -16.65 2.99
N ILE A 84 5.82 -16.57 4.19
CA ILE A 84 6.40 -15.77 5.27
C ILE A 84 7.33 -16.64 6.09
N ASP A 85 8.60 -16.27 6.15
CA ASP A 85 9.57 -16.89 7.05
C ASP A 85 9.53 -16.21 8.42
N HIS A 86 8.72 -16.78 9.33
CA HIS A 86 8.58 -16.31 10.71
C HIS A 86 9.88 -16.41 11.53
N MET A 87 10.88 -17.16 11.05
CA MET A 87 12.17 -17.27 11.73
C MET A 87 13.16 -16.18 11.29
N SER A 88 12.84 -15.41 10.24
CA SER A 88 13.70 -14.32 9.78
C SER A 88 13.74 -13.17 10.79
N GLU A 89 14.94 -12.64 11.06
CA GLU A 89 15.11 -11.49 11.96
C GLU A 89 14.32 -10.27 11.49
N VAL A 90 14.20 -10.10 10.16
CA VAL A 90 13.42 -9.02 9.55
C VAL A 90 11.94 -9.14 9.91
N PHE A 91 11.36 -10.35 9.79
CA PHE A 91 9.97 -10.57 10.17
C PHE A 91 9.75 -10.31 11.66
N GLN A 92 10.63 -10.83 12.52
CA GLN A 92 10.50 -10.65 13.96
C GLN A 92 10.56 -9.17 14.38
N GLY A 93 11.38 -8.37 13.69
CA GLY A 93 11.42 -6.91 13.86
C GLY A 93 10.09 -6.26 13.48
N ILE A 94 9.57 -6.56 12.29
CA ILE A 94 8.29 -6.03 11.79
C ILE A 94 7.12 -6.43 12.70
N GLU A 95 7.06 -7.69 13.13
CA GLU A 95 6.02 -8.19 14.02
C GLU A 95 6.05 -7.46 15.37
N ALA A 96 7.24 -7.30 15.95
CA ALA A 96 7.43 -6.58 17.21
C ALA A 96 7.00 -5.11 17.08
N ASP A 97 7.40 -4.45 15.99
CA ASP A 97 7.10 -3.04 15.74
C ASP A 97 5.60 -2.81 15.48
N ILE A 98 4.92 -3.70 14.74
CA ILE A 98 3.46 -3.63 14.57
C ILE A 98 2.76 -3.78 15.92
N ARG A 99 3.18 -4.77 16.72
CA ARG A 99 2.57 -5.02 18.04
C ARG A 99 2.78 -3.83 18.98
N GLU A 100 3.98 -3.25 18.98
CA GLU A 100 4.29 -2.06 19.76
C GLU A 100 3.49 -0.84 19.27
N THR A 101 3.37 -0.65 17.96
CA THR A 101 2.53 0.42 17.37
C THR A 101 1.08 0.30 17.84
N ILE A 102 0.48 -0.89 17.75
CA ILE A 102 -0.89 -1.15 18.22
C ILE A 102 -1.02 -0.82 19.72
N ARG A 103 -0.05 -1.26 20.54
CA ARG A 103 -0.04 -1.02 21.99
C ARG A 103 0.02 0.47 22.31
N VAL A 104 0.92 1.20 21.65
CA VAL A 104 1.13 2.63 21.85
C VAL A 104 -0.11 3.41 21.41
N VAL A 105 -0.64 3.15 20.21
CA VAL A 105 -1.83 3.81 19.69
C VAL A 105 -3.03 3.61 20.62
N ARG A 106 -3.24 2.38 21.13
CA ARG A 106 -4.31 2.09 22.10
C ARG A 106 -4.13 2.80 23.45
N SER A 107 -2.89 3.02 23.88
CA SER A 107 -2.60 3.68 25.15
C SER A 107 -2.79 5.19 25.12
N LYS A 108 -2.93 5.78 23.92
CA LYS A 108 -3.06 7.23 23.73
C LYS A 108 -4.54 7.62 23.77
N ASN A 109 -4.98 8.09 24.93
CA ASN A 109 -6.35 8.57 25.16
C ASN A 109 -6.74 9.77 24.29
N GLU A 110 -5.77 10.51 23.75
CA GLU A 110 -5.98 11.69 22.90
C GLU A 110 -6.73 11.38 21.60
N LEU A 111 -6.77 10.10 21.19
CA LEU A 111 -7.40 9.67 19.94
C LEU A 111 -8.73 8.91 20.18
N MET A 112 -9.16 8.70 21.44
CA MET A 112 -10.40 7.97 21.75
C MET A 112 -11.69 8.65 21.26
N SER A 113 -11.62 9.93 20.89
CA SER A 113 -12.72 10.67 20.29
C SER A 113 -12.74 10.61 18.76
N ASP A 114 -11.72 10.00 18.12
CA ASP A 114 -11.63 9.87 16.67
C ASP A 114 -12.24 8.51 16.24
N PRO A 115 -13.41 8.50 15.57
CA PRO A 115 -14.05 7.27 15.11
C PRO A 115 -13.20 6.51 14.09
N ASP A 116 -12.36 7.21 13.33
CA ASP A 116 -11.50 6.62 12.30
C ASP A 116 -10.32 5.87 12.92
N LEU A 117 -9.91 6.23 14.15
CA LEU A 117 -8.86 5.53 14.87
C LEU A 117 -9.21 4.06 15.11
N ALA A 118 -10.44 3.79 15.54
CA ALA A 118 -10.87 2.43 15.84
C ALA A 118 -10.80 1.55 14.58
N GLN A 119 -11.20 2.11 13.43
CA GLN A 119 -11.06 1.46 12.14
C GLN A 119 -9.58 1.23 11.79
N LYS A 120 -8.72 2.24 11.90
CA LYS A 120 -7.29 2.13 11.55
C LYS A 120 -6.53 1.16 12.45
N VAL A 121 -6.87 1.10 13.74
CA VAL A 121 -6.33 0.06 14.64
C VAL A 121 -6.80 -1.33 14.22
N ALA A 122 -8.07 -1.50 13.83
CA ALA A 122 -8.58 -2.77 13.33
C ALA A 122 -7.91 -3.18 12.00
N GLU A 123 -7.65 -2.24 11.10
CA GLU A 123 -6.90 -2.45 9.86
C GLU A 123 -5.46 -2.89 10.15
N LEU A 124 -4.80 -2.25 11.13
CA LEU A 124 -3.45 -2.62 11.55
C LEU A 124 -3.42 -4.02 12.21
N GLU A 125 -4.43 -4.36 12.99
CA GLU A 125 -4.60 -5.70 13.58
C GLU A 125 -4.88 -6.77 12.52
N ALA A 126 -5.68 -6.44 11.50
CA ALA A 126 -5.92 -7.33 10.37
C ALA A 126 -4.62 -7.55 9.57
N GLY A 127 -3.84 -6.49 9.36
CA GLY A 127 -2.51 -6.60 8.74
C GLY A 127 -1.55 -7.45 9.58
N HIS A 128 -1.56 -7.28 10.91
CA HIS A 128 -0.81 -8.14 11.82
C HIS A 128 -1.25 -9.62 11.73
N ALA A 129 -2.56 -9.88 11.60
CA ALA A 129 -3.06 -11.24 11.43
C ALA A 129 -2.63 -11.85 10.08
N LEU A 130 -2.62 -11.06 9.00
CA LEU A 130 -2.19 -11.50 7.68
C LEU A 130 -0.70 -11.86 7.65
N ILE A 131 0.18 -11.06 8.28
CA ILE A 131 1.62 -11.39 8.32
C ILE A 131 1.92 -12.63 9.18
N ASN A 132 1.04 -12.97 10.13
CA ASN A 132 1.19 -14.18 10.94
C ASN A 132 0.69 -15.44 10.22
N ALA A 133 0.05 -15.32 9.05
CA ALA A 133 -0.29 -16.46 8.23
C ALA A 133 0.99 -17.07 7.60
N PRO A 134 1.00 -18.39 7.30
CA PRO A 134 2.11 -19.02 6.58
C PRO A 134 2.35 -18.41 5.19
N GLN A 135 1.29 -17.86 4.59
CA GLN A 135 1.30 -17.24 3.28
C GLN A 135 0.35 -16.05 3.27
N ALA A 136 0.71 -15.00 2.53
CA ALA A 136 -0.13 -13.82 2.36
C ALA A 136 0.04 -13.23 0.96
N ASP A 137 -0.97 -12.53 0.47
CA ASP A 137 -0.84 -11.70 -0.73
C ASP A 137 -0.06 -10.43 -0.36
N SER A 138 1.10 -10.22 -1.00
CA SER A 138 1.98 -9.09 -0.69
C SER A 138 1.35 -7.74 -1.05
N ASN A 139 0.50 -7.69 -2.07
CA ASN A 139 -0.23 -6.48 -2.44
C ASN A 139 -1.33 -6.17 -1.42
N LEU A 140 -2.02 -7.19 -0.92
CA LEU A 140 -3.00 -7.02 0.17
C LEU A 140 -2.30 -6.47 1.43
N LEU A 141 -1.16 -7.06 1.80
CA LEU A 141 -0.36 -6.58 2.92
C LEU A 141 0.08 -5.12 2.72
N ARG A 142 0.57 -4.77 1.53
CA ARG A 142 0.98 -3.40 1.19
C ARG A 142 -0.18 -2.42 1.32
N ARG A 143 -1.32 -2.74 0.70
CA ARG A 143 -2.54 -1.90 0.69
C ARG A 143 -3.18 -1.75 2.06
N LEU A 144 -3.04 -2.74 2.93
CA LEU A 144 -3.61 -2.68 4.27
C LEU A 144 -2.67 -1.98 5.25
N LEU A 145 -1.40 -2.39 5.31
CA LEU A 145 -0.46 -1.89 6.33
C LEU A 145 0.03 -0.48 6.03
N VAL A 146 0.44 -0.18 4.79
CA VAL A 146 1.13 1.09 4.49
C VAL A 146 0.20 2.30 4.65
N PRO A 147 -1.01 2.34 4.08
CA PRO A 147 -1.92 3.47 4.26
C PRO A 147 -2.34 3.65 5.72
N THR A 148 -2.60 2.55 6.42
CA THR A 148 -2.96 2.59 7.85
C THR A 148 -1.85 3.21 8.69
N LEU A 149 -0.60 2.82 8.45
CA LEU A 149 0.56 3.37 9.15
C LEU A 149 0.80 4.83 8.79
N LEU A 150 0.68 5.22 7.52
CA LEU A 150 0.80 6.62 7.09
C LEU A 150 -0.25 7.51 7.78
N TRP A 151 -1.51 7.07 7.79
CA TRP A 151 -2.58 7.78 8.46
C TRP A 151 -2.29 7.95 9.97
N LEU A 152 -1.87 6.87 10.64
CA LEU A 152 -1.48 6.93 12.04
C LEU A 152 -0.33 7.92 12.25
N GLY A 153 0.71 7.86 11.42
CA GLY A 153 1.84 8.80 11.48
C GLY A 153 1.43 10.27 11.35
N LYS A 154 0.44 10.58 10.49
CA LYS A 154 -0.12 11.93 10.33
C LYS A 154 -0.94 12.37 11.56
N LYS A 155 -1.66 11.45 12.21
CA LYS A 155 -2.57 11.75 13.34
C LYS A 155 -1.90 11.76 14.71
N MET A 156 -0.83 11.00 14.89
CA MET A 156 -0.11 10.97 16.16
C MET A 156 0.53 12.33 16.43
N GLY A 157 0.27 12.94 17.59
CA GLY A 157 0.95 14.18 18.00
C GLY A 157 2.36 13.96 18.58
N ASP A 158 2.66 12.72 18.99
CA ASP A 158 3.91 12.34 19.65
C ASP A 158 5.00 11.98 18.62
N GLU A 159 6.06 12.79 18.58
CA GLU A 159 7.20 12.62 17.66
C GLU A 159 7.93 11.27 17.82
N ALA A 160 7.97 10.70 19.03
CA ALA A 160 8.57 9.38 19.21
C ALA A 160 7.73 8.28 18.54
N VAL A 161 6.40 8.43 18.57
CA VAL A 161 5.49 7.49 17.92
C VAL A 161 5.53 7.65 16.40
N LYS A 162 5.60 8.89 15.89
CA LYS A 162 5.81 9.13 14.46
C LYS A 162 7.10 8.50 13.96
N ALA A 163 8.20 8.64 14.70
CA ALA A 163 9.48 8.03 14.33
C ALA A 163 9.39 6.50 14.28
N LEU A 164 8.70 5.87 15.24
CA LEU A 164 8.45 4.44 15.25
C LEU A 164 7.60 3.99 14.05
N ILE A 165 6.50 4.69 13.77
CA ILE A 165 5.63 4.42 12.61
C ILE A 165 6.40 4.58 11.29
N SER A 166 7.19 5.65 11.13
CA SER A 166 7.98 5.89 9.91
C SER A 166 9.03 4.80 9.70
N ARG A 167 9.69 4.32 10.76
CA ARG A 167 10.60 3.18 10.68
C ARG A 167 9.85 1.93 10.21
N LEU A 168 8.70 1.64 10.82
CA LEU A 168 7.89 0.47 10.48
C LEU A 168 7.41 0.51 9.02
N ILE A 169 7.01 1.68 8.50
CA ILE A 169 6.66 1.85 7.08
C ILE A 169 7.85 1.48 6.19
N ALA A 170 9.05 1.98 6.51
CA ALA A 170 10.25 1.69 5.73
C ALA A 170 10.61 0.18 5.77
N GLU A 171 10.50 -0.46 6.93
CA GLU A 171 10.77 -1.88 7.10
C GLU A 171 9.76 -2.76 6.36
N VAL A 172 8.46 -2.48 6.49
CA VAL A 172 7.39 -3.19 5.78
C VAL A 172 7.52 -3.04 4.28
N THR A 173 7.77 -1.82 3.79
CA THR A 173 7.94 -1.57 2.34
C THR A 173 9.14 -2.33 1.80
N LYS A 174 10.30 -2.23 2.48
CA LYS A 174 11.52 -2.95 2.09
C LYS A 174 11.33 -4.46 2.11
N TRP A 175 10.69 -4.99 3.15
CA TRP A 175 10.43 -6.43 3.27
C TRP A 175 9.54 -6.90 2.13
N LEU A 176 8.42 -6.22 1.87
CA LEU A 176 7.49 -6.59 0.80
C LEU A 176 8.14 -6.52 -0.59
N SER A 177 9.02 -5.55 -0.85
CA SER A 177 9.80 -5.49 -2.11
C SER A 177 10.85 -6.59 -2.23
N ALA A 178 11.37 -7.14 -1.12
CA ALA A 178 12.36 -8.20 -1.14
C ALA A 178 11.75 -9.60 -1.39
N VAL A 179 10.44 -9.75 -1.14
CA VAL A 179 9.73 -11.04 -1.21
C VAL A 179 8.72 -11.12 -2.36
N SER A 180 8.43 -10.00 -3.04
CA SER A 180 7.58 -9.93 -4.24
C SER A 180 8.38 -10.16 -5.51
#